data_AF-A0A8S3WYI0-F1
#
_entry.id   AF-A0A8S3WYI0-F1
#
_cell.length_a   1.000
_cell.length_b   1.000
_cell.length_c   1.000
_cell.angle_alpha   90.00
_cell.angle_beta   90.00
_cell.angle_gamma   90.00
#
_symmetry.space_group_name_H-M   'P 1'
#
loop_
_entity.id
_entity.type
_entity.pdbx_description
1 polymer ?
#
loop_
_entity_poly.entity_id
_entity_poly.type
_entity_poly.pdbx_seq_one_letter_code
_entity_poly.pdbx_strand_id
1 'polypeptide(L)'
;MSYWKQSETQTSTDGSKIEGRVGAALTWWEDGREISSSTFRLDPSCTVFQSELYALLRATKLAESSTEPVVNIMSDSRSSLDLQTLKQATPYSRKHREDEKRGKSDTAVLVKGSCRHVWK
;
A
#
# COMPACT_ATOMS: atom_id res chain seq x y z
N MET A 1 32.69 1.49 -12.44
CA MET A 1 31.52 2.10 -11.80
C MET A 1 30.28 1.30 -12.19
N SER A 2 29.85 0.35 -11.36
CA SER A 2 28.60 -0.38 -11.58
C SER A 2 27.43 0.44 -11.04
N TYR A 3 26.43 0.66 -11.88
CA TYR A 3 25.20 1.36 -11.53
C TYR A 3 24.41 0.54 -10.49
N TRP A 4 24.02 1.17 -9.38
CA TRP A 4 23.08 0.59 -8.42
C TRP A 4 21.71 0.42 -9.09
N LYS A 5 21.35 -0.81 -9.43
CA LYS A 5 19.94 -1.14 -9.62
C LYS A 5 19.38 -1.32 -8.20
N GLN A 6 18.60 -0.37 -7.72
CA GLN A 6 17.81 -0.58 -6.51
C GLN A 6 16.95 -1.82 -6.76
N SER A 7 17.03 -2.81 -5.87
CA SER A 7 16.04 -3.88 -5.80
C SER A 7 14.68 -3.20 -5.68
N GLU A 8 13.82 -3.40 -6.67
CA GLU A 8 12.45 -2.88 -6.61
C GLU A 8 11.63 -3.83 -5.74
N THR A 9 11.82 -3.72 -4.44
CA THR A 9 10.99 -4.40 -3.46
C THR A 9 9.63 -3.71 -3.44
N GLN A 10 8.59 -4.48 -3.71
CA GLN A 10 7.23 -3.97 -3.72
C GLN A 10 6.26 -4.96 -3.10
N THR A 11 5.13 -4.43 -2.66
CA THR A 11 4.00 -5.21 -2.18
C THR A 11 2.72 -4.68 -2.77
N SER A 12 1.80 -5.57 -3.12
CA SER A 12 0.50 -5.20 -3.68
C SER A 12 -0.60 -5.70 -2.75
N THR A 13 -1.62 -4.86 -2.56
CA THR A 13 -2.76 -5.13 -1.69
C THR A 13 -4.05 -5.20 -2.49
N ASP A 14 -4.99 -6.01 -2.02
CA ASP A 14 -6.35 -6.09 -2.57
C ASP A 14 -7.35 -6.40 -1.44
N GLY A 15 -8.53 -5.81 -1.49
CA GLY A 15 -9.63 -6.03 -0.56
C GLY A 15 -10.89 -6.41 -1.32
N SER A 16 -11.52 -7.53 -0.95
CA SER A 16 -12.67 -8.05 -1.67
C SER A 16 -13.84 -8.40 -0.76
N LYS A 17 -15.04 -8.31 -1.32
CA LYS A 17 -16.26 -8.83 -0.71
C LYS A 17 -17.08 -9.57 -1.76
N ILE A 18 -17.35 -10.85 -1.52
CA ILE A 18 -18.17 -11.71 -2.39
C ILE A 18 -19.10 -12.57 -1.55
N GLU A 19 -20.39 -12.58 -1.88
CA GLU A 19 -21.40 -13.44 -1.25
C GLU A 19 -21.34 -13.47 0.29
N GLY A 20 -21.24 -12.29 0.92
CA GLY A 20 -21.17 -12.17 2.38
C GLY A 20 -19.84 -12.60 3.01
N ARG A 21 -18.81 -12.91 2.22
CA ARG A 21 -17.45 -13.15 2.68
C ARG A 21 -16.60 -11.92 2.37
N VAL A 22 -15.76 -11.54 3.32
CA VAL A 22 -14.84 -10.39 3.18
C VAL A 22 -13.41 -10.90 3.35
N GLY A 23 -12.53 -10.45 2.47
CA GLY A 23 -11.14 -10.87 2.46
C GLY A 23 -10.20 -9.73 2.10
N ALA A 24 -8.96 -9.86 2.54
CA ALA A 24 -7.85 -9.01 2.15
C ALA A 24 -6.70 -9.89 1.64
N ALA A 25 -5.96 -9.41 0.67
CA ALA A 25 -4.80 -10.08 0.11
C ALA A 25 -3.59 -9.13 0.09
N LEU A 26 -2.41 -9.74 0.18
CA LEU A 26 -1.12 -9.08 0.14
C LEU A 26 -0.15 -9.97 -0.64
N THR A 27 0.60 -9.40 -1.58
CA THR A 27 1.72 -10.09 -2.25
C THR A 27 3.01 -9.31 -2.05
N TRP A 28 4.15 -10.00 -1.93
CA TRP A 28 5.48 -9.43 -1.80
C TRP A 28 6.33 -9.84 -3.00
N TRP A 29 6.98 -8.87 -3.61
CA TRP A 29 7.75 -9.02 -4.83
C TRP A 29 9.13 -8.43 -4.65
N GLU A 30 10.13 -9.13 -5.16
CA GLU A 30 11.52 -8.69 -5.23
C GLU A 30 12.02 -8.92 -6.65
N ASP A 31 12.61 -7.89 -7.26
CA ASP A 31 13.19 -7.92 -8.61
C ASP A 31 12.25 -8.53 -9.68
N GLY A 32 10.96 -8.18 -9.60
CA GLY A 32 9.93 -8.62 -10.56
C GLY A 32 9.43 -10.05 -10.34
N ARG A 33 9.80 -10.70 -9.24
CA ARG A 33 9.35 -12.04 -8.89
C ARG A 33 8.53 -12.02 -7.60
N GLU A 34 7.39 -12.69 -7.60
CA GLU A 34 6.60 -12.92 -6.38
C GLU A 34 7.38 -13.86 -5.45
N ILE A 35 7.62 -13.39 -4.23
CA ILE A 35 8.32 -14.13 -3.18
C ILE A 35 7.33 -14.74 -2.20
N SER A 36 6.24 -14.03 -1.89
CA SER A 36 5.19 -14.55 -1.01
C SER A 36 3.84 -13.89 -1.27
N SER A 37 2.79 -14.61 -0.89
CA SER A 37 1.42 -14.11 -0.85
C SER A 37 0.74 -14.49 0.45
N SER A 38 -0.21 -13.67 0.89
CA SER A 38 -0.97 -13.87 2.11
C SER A 38 -2.40 -13.40 1.91
N THR A 39 -3.36 -14.19 2.40
CA THR A 39 -4.78 -13.87 2.38
C THR A 39 -5.33 -13.87 3.80
N PHE A 40 -6.19 -12.92 4.11
CA PHE A 40 -6.79 -12.72 5.42
C PHE A 40 -8.30 -12.75 5.29
N ARG A 41 -8.97 -13.59 6.09
CA ARG A 41 -10.42 -13.58 6.19
C ARG A 41 -10.85 -12.57 7.24
N LEU A 42 -11.76 -11.68 6.87
CA LEU A 42 -12.37 -10.73 7.78
C LEU A 42 -13.79 -11.17 8.14
N ASP A 43 -14.36 -10.50 9.13
CA ASP A 43 -15.76 -10.72 9.51
C ASP A 43 -16.69 -10.39 8.32
N PRO A 44 -17.77 -11.18 8.08
CA PRO A 44 -18.77 -10.91 7.05
C PRO A 44 -19.39 -9.50 7.06
N SER A 45 -19.46 -8.88 8.24
CA SER A 45 -19.98 -7.52 8.42
C SER A 45 -19.03 -6.44 7.87
N CYS A 46 -17.77 -6.75 7.63
CA CYS A 46 -16.80 -5.79 7.10
C CYS A 46 -17.18 -5.31 5.69
N THR A 47 -16.80 -4.07 5.36
CA THR A 47 -16.94 -3.51 4.01
C THR A 47 -15.69 -3.79 3.17
N VAL A 48 -15.82 -3.64 1.84
CA VAL A 48 -14.65 -3.68 0.93
C VAL A 48 -13.60 -2.66 1.36
N PHE A 49 -14.03 -1.44 1.71
CA PHE A 49 -13.13 -0.40 2.22
C PHE A 49 -12.36 -0.81 3.47
N GLN A 50 -13.00 -1.52 4.40
CA GLN A 50 -12.34 -2.03 5.60
C GLN A 50 -11.34 -3.14 5.29
N SER A 51 -11.63 -4.04 4.33
CA SER A 51 -10.64 -5.02 3.87
C SER A 51 -9.44 -4.37 3.18
N GLU A 52 -9.66 -3.35 2.34
CA GLU A 52 -8.59 -2.61 1.67
C GLU A 52 -7.66 -1.92 2.69
N LEU A 53 -8.25 -1.22 3.66
CA LEU A 53 -7.49 -0.62 4.75
C LEU A 53 -6.73 -1.65 5.58
N TYR A 54 -7.32 -2.82 5.80
CA TYR A 54 -6.66 -3.91 6.50
C TYR A 54 -5.48 -4.45 5.68
N ALA A 55 -5.64 -4.67 4.37
CA ALA A 55 -4.57 -5.09 3.48
C ALA A 55 -3.39 -4.12 3.51
N LEU A 56 -3.66 -2.81 3.40
CA LEU A 56 -2.67 -1.75 3.53
C LEU A 56 -1.98 -1.75 4.90
N LEU A 57 -2.72 -1.94 6.00
CA LEU A 57 -2.13 -2.06 7.33
C LEU A 57 -1.16 -3.25 7.42
N ARG A 58 -1.50 -4.39 6.81
CA ARG A 58 -0.61 -5.56 6.76
C ARG A 58 0.63 -5.29 5.92
N ALA A 59 0.46 -4.62 4.78
CA ALA A 59 1.56 -4.20 3.91
C ALA A 59 2.55 -3.28 4.64
N THR A 60 2.05 -2.27 5.35
CA THR A 60 2.87 -1.35 6.14
C THR A 60 3.67 -2.09 7.20
N LYS A 61 3.03 -2.99 7.98
CA LYS A 61 3.73 -3.78 8.99
C LYS A 61 4.80 -4.69 8.39
N LEU A 62 4.53 -5.30 7.23
CA LEU A 62 5.50 -6.12 6.53
C LEU A 62 6.70 -5.27 6.07
N ALA A 63 6.43 -4.12 5.46
CA ALA A 63 7.47 -3.17 5.04
C ALA A 63 8.33 -2.68 6.22
N GLU A 64 7.70 -2.35 7.36
CA GLU A 64 8.41 -1.96 8.59
C GLU A 64 9.32 -3.08 9.13
N SER A 65 8.89 -4.34 9.02
CA SER A 65 9.68 -5.51 9.43
C SER A 65 10.78 -5.91 8.43
N SER A 66 10.73 -5.42 7.19
CA SER A 66 11.67 -5.78 6.15
C SER A 66 13.06 -5.17 6.39
N THR A 67 14.11 -5.80 5.86
CA THR A 67 15.46 -5.24 5.86
C THR A 67 15.63 -4.13 4.82
N GLU A 68 14.77 -4.10 3.80
CA GLU A 68 14.86 -3.19 2.68
C GLU A 68 14.73 -1.71 3.11
N PRO A 69 15.51 -0.80 2.50
CA PRO A 69 15.48 0.61 2.85
C PRO A 69 14.22 1.32 2.32
N VAL A 70 13.69 0.84 1.19
CA VAL A 70 12.53 1.39 0.48
C VAL A 70 11.66 0.23 0.02
N VAL A 71 10.35 0.32 0.28
CA VAL A 71 9.36 -0.64 -0.17
C VAL A 71 8.21 0.10 -0.83
N ASN A 72 7.85 -0.29 -2.05
CA ASN A 72 6.68 0.28 -2.74
C ASN A 72 5.42 -0.49 -2.35
N ILE A 73 4.43 0.17 -1.74
CA ILE A 73 3.11 -0.40 -1.43
C ILE A 73 2.13 0.07 -2.51
N MET A 74 1.56 -0.89 -3.24
CA MET A 74 0.60 -0.64 -4.32
C MET A 74 -0.80 -1.03 -3.88
N SER A 75 -1.76 -0.14 -4.07
CA SER A 75 -3.18 -0.36 -3.81
C SER A 75 -4.02 0.33 -4.88
N ASP A 76 -5.09 -0.31 -5.32
CA ASP A 76 -6.06 0.27 -6.25
C ASP A 76 -7.21 1.00 -5.51
N SER A 77 -7.31 0.85 -4.19
CA SER A 77 -8.27 1.59 -3.36
C SER A 77 -7.79 3.02 -3.08
N ARG A 78 -8.11 3.94 -4.02
CA ARG A 78 -7.88 5.38 -3.84
C ARG A 78 -8.46 5.93 -2.54
N SER A 79 -9.67 5.49 -2.17
CA SER A 79 -10.31 5.89 -0.91
C SER A 79 -9.46 5.54 0.32
N SER A 80 -8.75 4.41 0.28
CA SER A 80 -7.90 3.96 1.39
C SER A 80 -6.59 4.75 1.44
N LEU A 81 -6.01 5.11 0.29
CA LEU A 81 -4.82 5.95 0.18
C LEU A 81 -5.10 7.41 0.57
N ASP A 82 -6.25 7.95 0.17
CA ASP A 82 -6.72 9.29 0.57
C ASP A 82 -6.81 9.38 2.10
N LEU A 83 -7.36 8.35 2.78
CA LEU A 83 -7.42 8.31 4.23
C LEU A 83 -6.03 8.32 4.89
N GLN A 84 -5.06 7.59 4.34
CA GLN A 84 -3.68 7.63 4.84
C GLN A 84 -3.07 9.03 4.69
N THR A 85 -3.32 9.67 3.56
CA THR A 85 -2.86 11.03 3.29
C THR A 85 -3.49 12.05 4.23
N LEU A 86 -4.78 11.91 4.56
CA LEU A 86 -5.45 12.77 5.54
C LEU A 86 -4.88 12.64 6.95
N LYS A 87 -4.49 11.43 7.37
CA LYS A 87 -3.79 11.23 8.65
C LYS A 87 -2.45 11.96 8.68
N GLN A 88 -1.74 11.94 7.55
CA GLN A 88 -0.51 12.70 7.39
C GLN A 88 -0.79 14.22 7.30
N ALA A 89 -1.93 14.67 6.78
CA ALA A 89 -2.25 16.08 6.57
C ALA A 89 -2.80 16.86 7.79
N THR A 90 -2.83 16.24 9.00
CA THR A 90 -3.12 16.97 10.24
C THR A 90 -2.11 18.13 10.44
N PRO A 91 -2.42 19.21 11.20
CA PRO A 91 -1.57 20.41 11.29
C PRO A 91 -0.10 20.16 11.67
N TYR A 92 0.20 18.98 12.23
CA TYR A 92 1.54 18.54 12.56
C TYR A 92 2.38 18.06 11.36
N SER A 93 1.78 17.81 10.19
CA SER A 93 2.48 17.19 9.05
C SER A 93 1.96 17.70 7.70
N ARG A 94 1.81 19.02 7.56
CA ARG A 94 1.58 19.64 6.24
C ARG A 94 2.88 19.90 5.51
N LYS A 95 3.03 19.32 4.31
CA LYS A 95 3.46 20.08 3.13
C LYS A 95 2.54 19.77 1.95
N HIS A 96 1.96 20.85 1.43
CA HIS A 96 1.11 20.96 0.24
C HIS A 96 1.59 20.12 -0.95
N ARG A 97 0.67 19.54 -1.75
CA ARG A 97 0.06 20.21 -2.92
C ARG A 97 -1.00 19.32 -3.60
N GLU A 98 -2.01 19.99 -4.15
CA GLU A 98 -3.09 19.46 -4.98
C GLU A 98 -2.58 18.86 -6.29
N ASP A 99 -3.25 17.81 -6.80
CA ASP A 99 -3.90 17.84 -8.12
C ASP A 99 -4.63 16.51 -8.42
N GLU A 100 -5.93 16.64 -8.63
CA GLU A 100 -6.84 15.61 -9.10
C GLU A 100 -6.52 15.23 -10.56
N LYS A 101 -6.09 13.99 -10.82
CA LYS A 101 -6.27 13.35 -12.14
C LYS A 101 -6.72 11.90 -12.03
N ARG A 102 -7.56 11.54 -12.99
CA ARG A 102 -8.35 10.32 -13.14
C ARG A 102 -7.53 9.23 -13.83
N GLY A 103 -7.55 8.01 -13.27
CA GLY A 103 -7.23 6.77 -14.02
C GLY A 103 -5.79 6.27 -14.00
N LYS A 104 -5.06 6.37 -12.88
CA LYS A 104 -3.73 5.74 -12.70
C LYS A 104 -3.68 5.02 -11.35
N SER A 105 -2.98 3.89 -11.28
CA SER A 105 -2.77 3.13 -10.05
C SER A 105 -1.95 3.97 -9.07
N ASP A 106 -2.53 4.26 -7.91
CA ASP A 106 -1.88 5.09 -6.90
C ASP A 106 -0.87 4.23 -6.11
N THR A 107 0.38 4.68 -6.03
CA THR A 107 1.46 3.96 -5.33
C THR A 107 1.90 4.74 -4.10
N ALA A 108 1.86 4.11 -2.93
CA ALA A 108 2.44 4.63 -1.71
C ALA A 108 3.85 4.03 -1.53
N VAL A 109 4.89 4.85 -1.61
CA VAL A 109 6.27 4.43 -1.36
C VAL A 109 6.57 4.62 0.12
N LEU A 110 6.83 3.53 0.82
CA LEU A 110 7.30 3.59 2.19
C LEU A 110 8.83 3.58 2.18
N VAL A 111 9.43 4.75 2.41
CA VAL A 111 10.84 4.86 2.79
C VAL A 111 10.89 4.73 4.30
N LYS A 112 11.82 3.96 4.87
CA LYS A 112 11.95 3.87 6.34
C LYS A 112 12.04 5.29 6.94
N GLY A 113 11.01 5.68 7.71
CA GLY A 113 10.87 7.02 8.31
C GLY A 113 10.09 8.06 7.50
N SER A 114 9.60 7.77 6.28
CA SER A 114 8.78 8.70 5.47
C SER A 114 8.00 7.98 4.37
N CYS A 115 6.67 8.11 4.37
CA CYS A 115 5.82 7.65 3.27
C CYS A 115 5.72 8.75 2.20
N ARG A 116 5.99 8.43 0.93
CA ARG A 116 5.86 9.34 -0.22
C ARG A 116 4.95 8.71 -1.27
N HIS A 117 4.01 9.46 -1.78
CA HIS A 117 3.20 9.01 -2.91
C HIS A 117 3.95 9.33 -4.21
N VAL A 118 4.08 8.34 -5.09
CA VAL A 118 4.69 8.51 -6.40
C VAL A 118 3.64 8.22 -7.46
N TRP A 119 3.36 9.22 -8.28
CA TRP A 119 2.49 9.13 -9.43
C TRP A 119 3.32 8.62 -10.62
N LYS A 120 2.96 7.48 -11.21
CA LYS A 120 3.48 7.07 -12.53
C LYS A 120 2.51 7.48 -13.63
#